data_AF-A0A5J4QJC8-F1
#
_entry.id   AF-A0A5J4QJC8-F1
#
_cell.length_a   1.000
_cell.length_b   1.000
_cell.length_c   1.000
_cell.angle_alpha   90.00
_cell.angle_beta   90.00
_cell.angle_gamma   90.00
#
_symmetry.space_group_name_H-M   'P 1'
#
loop_
_entity.id
_entity.type
_entity.pdbx_description
1 polymer ?
#
loop_
_entity_poly.entity_id
_entity_poly.type
_entity_poly.pdbx_seq_one_letter_code
_entity_poly.pdbx_strand_id
1 'polypeptide(L)'
;MKKILFFIFSLSIVFGISAQELVKTDSISQKEITKGEGDNAFMKNDYTSAIQIYEALLEEGEAAEVYYNLGNSYFKVDNIGKAIVNYERALLLQPENEDIRVNLEIARGKTVDKIDVIPNIFFVSWIKDWRNSQSVDTWGKCGVVFFVLFVIALYFFVFSKKAIFKRSGLVGGLFFLFMVIVTNLFASQQKKIFLNHDTAI
;
A
#
# COMPACT_ATOMS: atom_id res chain seq x y z
N MET A 1 -9.26 -18.70 38.41
CA MET A 1 -9.07 -18.32 36.99
C MET A 1 -10.08 -17.28 36.49
N LYS A 2 -11.40 -17.44 36.71
CA LYS A 2 -12.42 -16.45 36.27
C LYS A 2 -12.26 -15.03 36.86
N LYS A 3 -11.75 -14.90 38.10
CA LYS A 3 -11.54 -13.59 38.77
C LYS A 3 -10.34 -12.80 38.22
N ILE A 4 -9.32 -13.48 37.69
CA ILE A 4 -8.12 -12.85 37.08
C ILE A 4 -8.44 -12.32 35.69
N LEU A 5 -9.28 -13.05 34.93
CA LEU A 5 -9.73 -12.62 33.61
C LEU A 5 -10.62 -11.35 33.67
N PHE A 6 -11.47 -11.24 34.69
CA PHE A 6 -12.28 -10.04 34.93
C PHE A 6 -11.43 -8.82 35.32
N PHE A 7 -10.35 -9.02 36.08
CA PHE A 7 -9.45 -7.95 36.50
C PHE A 7 -8.64 -7.39 35.32
N ILE A 8 -8.18 -8.25 34.41
CA ILE A 8 -7.48 -7.85 33.17
C ILE A 8 -8.45 -7.12 32.23
N PHE A 9 -9.70 -7.57 32.13
CA PHE A 9 -10.72 -6.92 31.30
C PHE A 9 -11.12 -5.54 31.86
N SER A 10 -11.22 -5.38 33.18
CA SER A 10 -11.49 -4.07 33.80
C SER A 10 -10.31 -3.10 33.70
N LEU A 11 -9.07 -3.60 33.75
CA LEU A 11 -7.86 -2.77 33.62
C LEU A 11 -7.71 -2.20 32.19
N SER A 12 -8.20 -2.95 31.19
CA SER A 12 -8.19 -2.54 29.78
C SER A 12 -9.14 -1.37 29.50
N ILE A 13 -10.28 -1.33 30.21
CA ILE A 13 -11.30 -0.28 30.05
C ILE A 13 -10.86 1.02 30.71
N VAL A 14 -10.16 0.95 31.85
CA VAL A 14 -9.66 2.13 32.56
C VAL A 14 -8.50 2.81 31.80
N PHE A 15 -7.64 2.04 31.14
CA PHE A 15 -6.60 2.61 30.25
C PHE A 15 -7.16 3.21 28.94
N GLY A 16 -8.35 2.77 28.50
CA GLY A 16 -9.01 3.33 27.32
C GLY A 16 -9.63 4.71 27.57
N ILE A 17 -10.08 5.00 28.80
CA ILE A 17 -10.78 6.26 29.13
C ILE A 17 -9.78 7.38 29.46
N SER A 18 -8.62 7.07 30.06
CA SER A 18 -7.59 8.07 30.39
C SER A 18 -6.78 8.55 29.18
N ALA A 19 -6.78 7.81 28.07
CA ALA A 19 -6.11 8.21 26.83
C ALA A 19 -6.85 9.33 26.07
N GLN A 20 -8.14 9.56 26.38
CA GLN A 20 -8.98 10.47 25.60
C GLN A 20 -9.03 11.90 26.15
N GLU A 21 -8.54 12.14 27.37
CA GLU A 21 -8.53 13.46 28.03
C GLU A 21 -7.17 14.19 27.98
N LEU A 22 -6.10 13.56 27.50
CA LEU A 22 -4.75 14.16 27.45
C LEU A 22 -4.39 14.83 26.11
N VAL A 23 -5.30 14.89 25.14
CA VAL A 23 -5.12 15.61 23.86
C VAL A 23 -6.10 16.77 23.76
N LYS A 24 -5.98 17.72 24.69
CA LYS A 24 -6.42 19.10 24.50
C LYS A 24 -5.22 20.00 24.74
N THR A 25 -4.29 19.98 23.80
CA THR A 25 -3.23 20.97 23.72
C THR A 25 -3.64 21.95 22.64
N ASP A 26 -3.72 23.23 23.01
CA ASP A 26 -4.03 24.37 22.16
C ASP A 26 -3.31 24.29 20.81
N SER A 27 -4.05 23.94 19.76
CA SER A 27 -3.57 24.04 18.39
C SER A 27 -3.59 25.51 17.99
N ILE A 28 -2.44 26.16 18.12
CA ILE A 28 -2.09 27.29 17.25
C ILE A 28 -2.39 26.83 15.83
N SER A 29 -3.21 27.61 15.10
CA SER A 29 -3.64 27.38 13.73
C SER A 29 -2.47 27.18 12.76
N GLN A 30 -1.84 26.00 12.76
CA GLN A 30 -1.19 25.48 11.56
C GLN A 30 -2.33 25.16 10.60
N LYS A 31 -2.43 25.97 9.54
CA LYS A 31 -3.35 25.73 8.44
C LYS A 31 -3.03 24.33 7.90
N GLU A 32 -3.88 23.36 8.22
CA GLU A 32 -3.80 22.00 7.70
C GLU A 32 -3.88 22.10 6.17
N ILE A 33 -2.78 21.80 5.49
CA ILE A 33 -2.75 21.82 4.03
C ILE A 33 -3.67 20.69 3.58
N THR A 34 -4.71 21.00 2.82
CA THR A 34 -5.66 19.98 2.36
C THR A 34 -5.50 19.73 0.88
N LYS A 35 -5.85 18.51 0.45
CA LYS A 35 -5.94 18.16 -0.98
C LYS A 35 -6.77 19.16 -1.77
N GLY A 36 -7.87 19.66 -1.19
CA GLY A 36 -8.74 20.64 -1.84
C GLY A 36 -8.03 21.96 -2.19
N GLU A 37 -7.01 22.36 -1.42
CA GLU A 37 -6.19 23.54 -1.75
C GLU A 37 -5.32 23.28 -2.98
N GLY A 38 -4.72 22.10 -3.06
CA GLY A 38 -3.94 21.66 -4.22
C GLY A 38 -4.80 21.57 -5.48
N ASP A 39 -5.98 20.96 -5.35
CA ASP A 39 -6.95 20.86 -6.45
C ASP A 39 -7.39 22.25 -6.94
N ASN A 40 -7.62 23.19 -6.03
CA ASN A 40 -7.96 24.58 -6.38
C ASN A 40 -6.81 25.31 -7.09
N ALA A 41 -5.57 25.16 -6.61
CA ALA A 41 -4.39 25.70 -7.28
C ALA A 41 -4.24 25.12 -8.70
N PHE A 42 -4.41 23.81 -8.85
CA PHE A 42 -4.39 23.14 -10.14
C PHE A 42 -5.46 23.70 -11.10
N MET A 43 -6.70 23.87 -10.62
CA MET A 43 -7.81 24.41 -11.41
C MET A 43 -7.58 25.88 -11.84
N LYS A 44 -6.77 26.62 -11.10
CA LYS A 44 -6.33 27.99 -11.45
C LYS A 44 -5.12 28.00 -12.39
N ASN A 45 -4.65 26.83 -12.84
CA ASN A 45 -3.42 26.64 -13.59
C ASN A 45 -2.14 27.05 -12.83
N ASP A 46 -2.23 27.20 -11.51
CA ASP A 46 -1.06 27.40 -10.64
C ASP A 46 -0.47 26.03 -10.26
N TYR A 47 0.13 25.39 -11.27
CA TYR A 47 0.68 24.05 -11.13
C TYR A 47 1.87 23.99 -10.17
N THR A 48 2.64 25.07 -10.04
CA THR A 48 3.76 25.13 -9.09
C THR A 48 3.27 25.07 -7.65
N SER A 49 2.24 25.84 -7.29
CA SER A 49 1.64 25.76 -5.97
C SER A 49 0.96 24.41 -5.74
N ALA A 50 0.28 23.87 -6.75
CA ALA A 50 -0.34 22.54 -6.65
C ALA A 50 0.70 21.44 -6.37
N ILE A 51 1.85 21.47 -7.05
CA ILE A 51 2.97 20.55 -6.81
C ILE A 51 3.44 20.64 -5.35
N GLN A 52 3.71 21.84 -4.85
CA GLN A 52 4.18 22.03 -3.47
C GLN A 52 3.17 21.51 -2.44
N ILE A 53 1.88 21.76 -2.67
CA ILE A 53 0.81 21.28 -1.80
C ILE A 53 0.73 19.76 -1.80
N TYR A 54 0.73 19.13 -2.99
CA TYR A 54 0.66 17.68 -3.06
C TYR A 54 1.93 16.99 -2.54
N GLU A 55 3.11 17.56 -2.74
CA GLU A 55 4.35 17.07 -2.13
C GLU A 55 4.28 17.13 -0.60
N ALA A 56 3.80 18.24 -0.03
CA ALA A 56 3.61 18.37 1.41
C ALA A 56 2.60 17.35 1.97
N LEU A 57 1.49 17.10 1.26
CA LEU A 57 0.50 16.09 1.65
C LEU A 57 1.09 14.68 1.69
N LEU A 58 2.03 14.37 0.78
CA LEU A 58 2.69 13.06 0.73
C LEU A 58 3.74 12.89 1.84
N GLU A 59 4.18 13.97 2.50
CA GLU A 59 5.00 13.85 3.72
C GLU A 59 4.19 13.29 4.90
N GLU A 60 2.87 13.53 4.92
CA GLU A 60 1.96 13.06 5.98
C GLU A 60 1.47 11.63 5.73
N GLY A 61 1.31 11.24 4.47
CA GLY A 61 0.88 9.90 4.11
C GLY A 61 0.67 9.67 2.62
N GLU A 62 0.88 8.42 2.22
CA GLU A 62 0.76 8.00 0.83
C GLU A 62 -0.71 7.87 0.41
N ALA A 63 -1.10 8.54 -0.67
CA ALA A 63 -2.45 8.47 -1.21
C ALA A 63 -2.47 8.47 -2.74
N ALA A 64 -3.20 7.51 -3.33
CA ALA A 64 -3.23 7.31 -4.78
C ALA A 64 -3.68 8.55 -5.53
N GLU A 65 -4.73 9.20 -5.04
CA GLU A 65 -5.30 10.40 -5.65
C GLU A 65 -4.35 11.60 -5.56
N VAL A 66 -3.58 11.72 -4.48
CA VAL A 66 -2.57 12.79 -4.32
C VAL A 66 -1.42 12.57 -5.29
N TYR A 67 -0.92 11.34 -5.41
CA TYR A 67 0.08 11.00 -6.42
C TYR A 67 -0.41 11.23 -7.86
N TYR A 68 -1.66 10.85 -8.16
CA TYR A 68 -2.25 11.09 -9.47
C TYR A 68 -2.33 12.58 -9.80
N ASN A 69 -2.78 13.41 -8.85
CA ASN A 69 -2.87 14.85 -9.05
C ASN A 69 -1.50 15.53 -9.11
N LEU A 70 -0.52 15.04 -8.34
CA LEU A 70 0.86 15.47 -8.44
C LEU A 70 1.46 15.12 -9.81
N GLY A 71 1.19 13.91 -10.32
CA GLY A 71 1.56 13.48 -11.66
C GLY A 71 0.95 14.38 -12.75
N ASN A 72 -0.35 14.69 -12.63
CA ASN A 72 -1.04 15.64 -13.50
C ASN A 72 -0.39 17.02 -13.47
N SER A 73 -0.03 17.51 -12.29
CA SER A 73 0.62 18.81 -12.13
C SER A 73 2.00 18.85 -12.78
N TYR A 74 2.80 17.80 -12.56
CA TYR A 74 4.11 17.66 -13.21
C TYR A 74 4.01 17.54 -14.74
N PHE A 75 2.99 16.83 -15.23
CA PHE A 75 2.73 16.73 -16.66
C PHE A 75 2.40 18.09 -17.29
N LYS A 76 1.66 18.95 -16.57
CA LYS A 76 1.29 20.29 -17.04
C LYS A 76 2.45 21.26 -17.13
N VAL A 77 3.49 21.10 -16.29
CA VAL A 77 4.73 21.88 -16.35
C VAL A 77 5.82 21.19 -17.21
N ASP A 78 5.43 20.21 -18.04
CA ASP A 78 6.30 19.46 -18.95
C ASP A 78 7.44 18.68 -18.27
N ASN A 79 7.34 18.45 -16.95
CA ASN A 79 8.25 17.57 -16.23
C ASN A 79 7.77 16.12 -16.34
N ILE A 80 7.91 15.56 -17.54
CA ILE A 80 7.37 14.23 -17.89
C ILE A 80 7.95 13.12 -17.00
N GLY A 81 9.24 13.17 -16.67
CA GLY A 81 9.88 12.16 -15.82
C GLY A 81 9.23 12.07 -14.44
N LYS A 82 9.01 13.21 -13.78
CA LYS A 82 8.31 13.22 -12.48
C LYS A 82 6.83 12.86 -12.62
N ALA A 83 6.17 13.22 -13.72
CA ALA A 83 4.79 12.81 -13.96
C ALA A 83 4.66 11.27 -14.00
N ILE A 84 5.53 10.61 -14.76
CA ILE A 84 5.59 9.15 -14.90
C ILE A 84 5.75 8.48 -13.53
N VAL A 85 6.76 8.88 -12.75
CA VAL A 85 7.02 8.28 -11.43
C VAL A 85 5.83 8.43 -10.49
N ASN A 86 5.15 9.58 -10.50
CA ASN A 86 3.99 9.81 -9.64
C ASN A 86 2.77 8.99 -10.10
N TYR A 87 2.52 8.86 -11.41
CA TYR A 87 1.46 7.97 -11.90
C TYR A 87 1.75 6.50 -11.59
N GLU A 88 3.00 6.05 -11.72
CA GLU A 88 3.41 4.69 -11.36
C GLU A 88 3.15 4.39 -9.87
N ARG A 89 3.44 5.35 -8.98
CA ARG A 89 3.11 5.23 -7.55
C ARG A 89 1.61 5.21 -7.29
N ALA A 90 0.85 6.06 -7.98
CA ALA A 90 -0.60 6.06 -7.88
C ALA A 90 -1.18 4.69 -8.30
N LEU A 91 -0.65 4.11 -9.39
CA LEU A 91 -1.07 2.81 -9.90
C LEU A 91 -0.70 1.66 -8.96
N LEU A 92 0.44 1.75 -8.26
CA LEU A 92 0.78 0.77 -7.22
C LEU A 92 -0.23 0.74 -6.06
N LEU A 93 -0.83 1.89 -5.71
CA LEU A 93 -1.86 1.97 -4.67
C LEU A 93 -3.24 1.55 -5.21
N GLN A 94 -3.53 1.86 -6.47
CA GLN A 94 -4.78 1.50 -7.14
C GLN A 94 -4.52 0.82 -8.50
N PRO A 95 -4.15 -0.47 -8.52
CA PRO A 95 -3.76 -1.18 -9.75
C PRO A 95 -4.87 -1.31 -10.81
N GLU A 96 -6.12 -1.20 -10.36
CA GLU A 96 -7.32 -1.30 -11.19
C GLU A 96 -7.83 0.05 -11.71
N ASN A 97 -7.13 1.15 -11.41
CA ASN A 97 -7.54 2.49 -11.84
C ASN A 97 -7.08 2.76 -13.28
N GLU A 98 -8.02 2.69 -14.21
CA GLU A 98 -7.76 2.90 -15.64
C GLU A 98 -7.36 4.33 -15.99
N ASP A 99 -7.86 5.35 -15.27
CA ASP A 99 -7.49 6.75 -15.52
C ASP A 99 -6.00 6.99 -15.24
N ILE A 100 -5.47 6.36 -14.18
CA ILE A 100 -4.05 6.41 -13.86
C ILE A 100 -3.24 5.70 -14.96
N ARG A 101 -3.69 4.52 -15.42
CA ARG A 101 -3.02 3.74 -16.47
C ARG A 101 -2.93 4.53 -17.78
N VAL A 102 -4.04 5.11 -18.22
CA VAL A 102 -4.11 5.89 -19.45
C VAL A 102 -3.20 7.12 -19.37
N ASN A 103 -3.23 7.87 -18.26
CA ASN A 103 -2.36 9.04 -18.12
C ASN A 103 -0.87 8.68 -18.02
N LEU A 104 -0.52 7.56 -17.40
CA LEU A 104 0.83 7.02 -17.43
C LEU A 104 1.29 6.68 -18.85
N GLU A 105 0.45 6.03 -19.66
CA GLU A 105 0.75 5.72 -21.06
C GLU A 105 0.94 6.99 -21.90
N ILE A 106 0.08 7.99 -21.71
CA ILE A 106 0.22 9.30 -22.36
C ILE A 106 1.54 9.97 -21.98
N ALA A 107 1.92 9.93 -20.70
CA ALA A 107 3.19 10.50 -20.23
C ALA A 107 4.40 9.76 -20.80
N ARG A 108 4.39 8.41 -20.80
CA ARG A 108 5.43 7.59 -21.43
C ARG A 108 5.55 7.85 -22.93
N GLY A 109 4.44 8.11 -23.63
CA GLY A 109 4.45 8.47 -25.05
C GLY A 109 5.11 9.81 -25.37
N LYS A 110 5.28 10.70 -24.38
CA LYS A 110 5.94 12.00 -24.54
C LYS A 110 7.46 11.98 -24.32
N THR A 111 8.05 10.87 -23.87
CA THR A 111 9.50 10.82 -23.65
C THR A 111 10.22 10.71 -25.00
N VAL A 112 11.17 11.61 -25.25
CA VAL A 112 11.93 11.70 -26.53
C VAL A 112 12.83 10.49 -26.72
N ASP A 113 13.54 10.10 -25.66
CA ASP A 113 14.09 8.75 -25.55
C ASP A 113 12.93 7.84 -25.13
N LYS A 114 12.64 6.83 -25.94
CA LYS A 114 12.01 5.64 -25.38
C LYS A 114 12.99 5.17 -24.32
N ILE A 115 12.63 5.33 -23.05
CA ILE A 115 13.38 4.66 -21.99
C ILE A 115 13.23 3.19 -22.34
N ASP A 116 14.28 2.62 -22.94
CA ASP A 116 14.35 1.21 -23.22
C ASP A 116 14.33 0.53 -21.86
N VAL A 117 13.13 0.19 -21.41
CA VAL A 117 12.90 -0.61 -20.22
C VAL A 117 13.74 -1.85 -20.43
N ILE A 118 14.85 -1.95 -19.70
CA ILE A 118 15.81 -3.04 -19.82
C ILE A 118 14.97 -4.32 -19.79
N PRO A 119 14.93 -5.09 -20.88
CA PRO A 119 14.00 -6.20 -21.00
C PRO A 119 14.30 -7.17 -19.87
N ASN A 120 13.40 -7.20 -18.89
CA ASN A 120 13.46 -8.16 -17.82
C ASN A 120 13.26 -9.54 -18.44
N ILE A 121 13.91 -10.56 -17.88
CA ILE A 121 13.63 -11.94 -18.24
C ILE A 121 12.12 -12.17 -18.03
N PHE A 122 11.46 -12.87 -18.94
CA PHE A 122 9.99 -12.97 -18.94
C PHE A 122 9.39 -13.42 -17.59
N PHE A 123 10.06 -14.30 -16.85
CA PHE A 123 9.61 -14.70 -15.50
C PHE A 123 9.63 -13.55 -14.48
N VAL A 124 10.61 -12.64 -14.60
CA VAL A 124 10.71 -11.46 -13.73
C VAL A 124 9.55 -10.51 -14.01
N SER A 125 9.24 -10.25 -15.29
CA SER A 125 8.06 -9.45 -15.67
C SER A 125 6.77 -10.10 -15.16
N TRP A 126 6.61 -11.41 -15.37
CA TRP A 126 5.44 -12.14 -14.88
C TRP A 126 5.28 -12.07 -13.35
N ILE A 127 6.38 -12.18 -12.59
CA ILE A 127 6.36 -12.03 -11.13
C ILE A 127 6.01 -10.58 -10.74
N LYS A 128 6.54 -9.58 -11.45
CA LYS A 128 6.21 -8.16 -11.22
C LYS A 128 4.73 -7.90 -11.50
N ASP A 129 4.21 -8.38 -12.61
CA ASP A 129 2.80 -8.22 -13.00
C ASP A 129 1.89 -8.88 -11.96
N TRP A 130 2.23 -10.09 -11.51
CA TRP A 130 1.47 -10.74 -10.46
C TRP A 130 1.53 -9.96 -9.15
N ARG A 131 2.72 -9.55 -8.69
CA ARG A 131 2.89 -8.74 -7.49
C ARG A 131 2.12 -7.42 -7.56
N ASN A 132 2.20 -6.72 -8.69
CA ASN A 132 1.62 -5.39 -8.87
C ASN A 132 0.13 -5.43 -9.24
N SER A 133 -0.43 -6.61 -9.52
CA SER A 133 -1.86 -6.75 -9.83
C SER A 133 -2.78 -6.40 -8.67
N GLN A 134 -2.25 -6.37 -7.44
CA GLN A 134 -2.99 -6.06 -6.23
C GLN A 134 -2.22 -5.03 -5.39
N SER A 135 -2.93 -4.29 -4.54
CA SER A 135 -2.31 -3.29 -3.66
C SER A 135 -1.58 -3.95 -2.47
N VAL A 136 -0.71 -3.17 -1.83
CA VAL A 136 0.04 -3.59 -0.63
C VAL A 136 -0.90 -4.09 0.47
N ASP A 137 -2.02 -3.37 0.66
CA ASP A 137 -3.00 -3.70 1.70
C ASP A 137 -3.73 -5.01 1.42
N THR A 138 -4.04 -5.29 0.16
CA THR A 138 -4.67 -6.56 -0.24
C THR A 138 -3.72 -7.73 0.01
N TRP A 139 -2.45 -7.60 -0.36
CA TRP A 139 -1.44 -8.63 -0.04
C TRP A 139 -1.30 -8.85 1.48
N GLY A 140 -1.32 -7.78 2.26
CA GLY A 140 -1.33 -7.86 3.73
C GLY A 140 -2.53 -8.65 4.28
N LYS A 141 -3.74 -8.32 3.83
CA LYS A 141 -4.98 -9.02 4.22
C LYS A 141 -4.95 -10.50 3.83
N CYS A 142 -4.53 -10.82 2.60
CA CYS A 142 -4.36 -12.20 2.15
C CYS A 142 -3.37 -12.96 3.04
N GLY A 143 -2.24 -12.34 3.40
CA GLY A 143 -1.27 -12.93 4.33
C GLY A 143 -1.86 -13.29 5.68
N VAL A 144 -2.69 -12.41 6.27
CA VAL A 144 -3.40 -12.69 7.52
C VAL A 144 -4.37 -13.86 7.37
N VAL A 145 -5.14 -13.90 6.27
CA VAL A 145 -6.07 -15.02 6.00
C VAL A 145 -5.31 -16.35 5.87
N PHE A 146 -4.23 -16.39 5.08
CA PHE A 146 -3.42 -17.60 4.94
C PHE A 146 -2.75 -18.02 6.24
N PHE A 147 -2.35 -17.06 7.09
CA PHE A 147 -1.81 -17.36 8.40
C PHE A 147 -2.84 -18.02 9.32
N VAL A 148 -4.09 -17.54 9.32
CA VAL A 148 -5.19 -18.18 10.07
C VAL A 148 -5.45 -19.59 9.55
N LEU A 149 -5.50 -19.79 8.23
CA LEU A 149 -5.66 -21.11 7.61
C LEU A 149 -4.50 -22.06 7.94
N PHE A 150 -3.27 -21.54 8.00
CA PHE A 150 -2.09 -22.27 8.43
C PHE A 150 -2.24 -22.77 9.89
N VAL A 151 -2.68 -21.90 10.80
CA VAL A 151 -2.93 -22.29 12.21
C VAL A 151 -4.02 -23.36 12.32
N ILE A 152 -5.09 -23.26 11.52
CA ILE A 152 -6.15 -24.27 11.45
C ILE A 152 -5.59 -25.61 10.94
N ALA A 153 -4.77 -25.59 9.89
CA ALA A 153 -4.12 -26.80 9.36
C ALA A 153 -3.19 -27.45 10.39
N LEU A 154 -2.42 -26.65 11.14
CA LEU A 154 -1.59 -27.12 12.25
C LEU A 154 -2.44 -27.75 13.37
N TYR A 155 -3.58 -27.15 13.71
CA TYR A 155 -4.50 -27.71 14.69
C TYR A 155 -4.96 -29.12 14.28
N PHE A 156 -5.41 -29.30 13.04
CA PHE A 156 -5.80 -30.61 12.54
C PHE A 156 -4.64 -31.60 12.49
N PHE A 157 -3.43 -31.14 12.16
CA PHE A 157 -2.24 -31.96 12.17
C PHE A 157 -1.90 -32.50 13.58
N VAL A 158 -1.97 -31.65 14.61
CA VAL A 158 -1.60 -32.01 15.99
C VAL A 158 -2.70 -32.83 16.67
N PHE A 159 -3.94 -32.36 16.62
CA PHE A 159 -5.02 -32.88 17.47
C PHE A 159 -5.86 -33.97 16.80
N SER A 160 -5.76 -34.17 15.48
CA SER A 160 -6.58 -35.19 14.83
C SER A 160 -6.08 -36.60 15.16
N LYS A 161 -7.00 -37.47 15.57
CA LYS A 161 -6.69 -38.89 15.85
C LYS A 161 -6.61 -39.73 14.58
N LYS A 162 -7.19 -39.29 13.45
CA LYS A 162 -7.17 -40.06 12.20
C LYS A 162 -5.96 -39.67 11.35
N ALA A 163 -5.24 -40.68 10.85
CA ALA A 163 -4.04 -40.47 10.03
C ALA A 163 -4.29 -39.63 8.76
N ILE A 164 -5.48 -39.74 8.15
CA ILE A 164 -5.85 -38.99 6.95
C ILE A 164 -5.82 -37.48 7.21
N PHE A 165 -6.43 -37.03 8.32
CA PHE A 165 -6.48 -35.61 8.69
C PHE A 165 -5.10 -35.06 9.09
N LYS A 166 -4.22 -35.89 9.66
CA LYS A 166 -2.83 -35.48 9.92
C LYS A 166 -2.07 -35.25 8.62
N ARG A 167 -2.15 -36.18 7.67
CA ARG A 167 -1.48 -36.06 6.37
C ARG A 167 -1.98 -34.84 5.59
N SER A 168 -3.30 -34.62 5.55
CA SER A 168 -3.87 -33.44 4.90
C SER A 168 -3.49 -32.14 5.60
N GLY A 169 -3.49 -32.12 6.94
CA GLY A 169 -3.09 -30.97 7.74
C GLY A 169 -1.62 -30.58 7.51
N LEU A 170 -0.72 -31.56 7.37
CA LEU A 170 0.69 -31.30 7.07
C LEU A 170 0.88 -30.68 5.67
N VAL A 171 0.31 -31.30 4.63
CA VAL A 171 0.44 -30.83 3.25
C VAL A 171 -0.22 -29.45 3.09
N GLY A 172 -1.44 -29.28 3.61
CA GLY A 172 -2.15 -28.00 3.60
C GLY A 172 -1.40 -26.93 4.40
N GLY A 173 -0.83 -27.29 5.55
CA GLY A 173 -0.01 -26.38 6.36
C GLY A 173 1.21 -25.87 5.61
N LEU A 174 1.97 -26.74 4.92
CA LEU A 174 3.11 -26.33 4.10
C LEU A 174 2.69 -25.41 2.96
N PHE A 175 1.57 -25.70 2.30
CA PHE A 175 1.01 -24.84 1.26
C PHE A 175 0.64 -23.45 1.80
N PHE A 176 -0.10 -23.37 2.90
CA PHE A 176 -0.48 -22.08 3.48
C PHE A 176 0.73 -21.31 4.01
N LEU A 177 1.73 -21.98 4.59
CA LEU A 177 2.98 -21.35 4.99
C LEU A 177 3.71 -20.73 3.80
N PHE A 178 3.81 -21.48 2.69
CA PHE A 178 4.38 -20.94 1.46
C PHE A 178 3.62 -19.71 0.97
N MET A 179 2.29 -19.74 0.98
CA MET A 179 1.47 -18.60 0.59
C MET A 179 1.69 -17.39 1.52
N VAL A 180 1.76 -17.58 2.84
CA VAL A 180 2.09 -16.51 3.80
C VAL A 180 3.43 -15.85 3.46
N ILE A 181 4.45 -16.64 3.13
CA ILE A 181 5.77 -16.12 2.74
C ILE A 181 5.64 -15.30 1.47
N VAL A 182 4.99 -15.83 0.42
CA VAL A 182 4.82 -15.14 -0.87
C VAL A 182 4.09 -13.80 -0.69
N THR A 183 2.95 -13.79 0.01
CA THR A 183 2.18 -12.55 0.19
C THR A 183 2.94 -11.50 1.01
N ASN A 184 3.71 -11.91 2.01
CA ASN A 184 4.54 -10.98 2.79
C ASN A 184 5.73 -10.46 1.99
N LEU A 185 6.36 -11.30 1.17
CA LEU A 185 7.43 -10.87 0.27
C LEU A 185 6.91 -9.84 -0.73
N PHE A 186 5.74 -10.07 -1.33
CA PHE A 186 5.12 -9.15 -2.27
C PHE A 186 4.75 -7.82 -1.61
N ALA A 187 4.06 -7.84 -0.46
CA ALA A 187 3.74 -6.64 0.30
C ALA A 187 5.02 -5.86 0.70
N SER A 188 6.06 -6.56 1.17
CA SER A 188 7.33 -5.94 1.57
C SER A 188 8.06 -5.31 0.38
N GLN A 189 8.15 -6.00 -0.76
CA GLN A 189 8.78 -5.48 -1.96
C GLN A 189 8.03 -4.25 -2.49
N GLN A 190 6.70 -4.31 -2.56
CA GLN A 190 5.88 -3.20 -3.03
C GLN A 190 6.00 -1.99 -2.08
N LYS A 191 6.00 -2.22 -0.76
CA LYS A 191 6.26 -1.18 0.24
C LYS A 191 7.67 -0.57 0.12
N LYS A 192 8.70 -1.36 -0.18
CA LYS A 192 10.05 -0.83 -0.44
C LYS A 192 10.09 0.05 -1.69
N ILE A 193 9.36 -0.32 -2.74
CA ILE A 193 9.23 0.50 -3.95
C ILE A 193 8.53 1.83 -3.63
N PHE A 194 7.55 1.84 -2.73
CA PHE A 194 6.95 3.10 -2.24
C PHE A 194 7.96 3.99 -1.51
N LEU A 195 8.72 3.43 -0.56
CA LEU A 195 9.62 4.21 0.29
C LEU A 195 10.85 4.74 -0.48
N ASN A 196 11.33 3.98 -1.46
CA ASN A 196 12.45 4.42 -2.30
C ASN A 196 11.92 5.29 -3.44
N HIS A 197 12.13 6.60 -3.31
CA HIS A 197 11.52 7.61 -4.18
C HIS A 197 12.05 7.63 -5.64
N ASP A 198 12.91 6.68 -6.00
CA ASP A 198 13.73 6.76 -7.21
C ASP A 198 13.09 6.07 -8.43
N THR A 199 12.16 5.13 -8.22
CA THR A 199 11.48 4.38 -9.30
C THR A 199 10.15 3.79 -8.81
N ALA A 200 9.10 3.83 -9.61
CA ALA A 200 7.91 3.01 -9.39
C ALA A 200 7.63 2.20 -10.66
N ILE A 201 7.67 0.87 -10.56
CA ILE A 201 7.22 -0.13 -11.57
C ILE A 201 7.52 0.06 -13.07
#